data_AF-A0A7C4Z3K9-F1
#
_entry.id   AF-A0A7C4Z3K9-F1
#
_cell.length_a   1.000
_cell.length_b   1.000
_cell.length_c   1.000
_cell.angle_alpha   90.00
_cell.angle_beta   90.00
_cell.angle_gamma   90.00
#
_symmetry.space_group_name_H-M   'P 1'
#
loop_
_entity.id
_entity.type
_entity.pdbx_description
1 polymer ?
#
loop_
_entity_poly.entity_id
_entity_poly.type
_entity_poly.pdbx_seq_one_letter_code
_entity_poly.pdbx_strand_id
1 'polypeptide(L)'
;MYPHPLLRSILFVILLTSLALAGCSAPAPAVQPQPTQAVAPTATALPPTPAPTPTTAPMVLTMALSSEPKTLDPQLASSSAETSLLALFFDTLVYRTLDNQYKPLLAKDWTFSDDGLSATFHLREGVVFHDGTPLNADAVVFTFQRFTKVGSKRSPLAGELQNIASIEKADDLTVTFHFTSPSATFLNAISQPYAGILSPTAVEKAGEAFGQHPIGTGPFTLAEWNAGQSLVLRPFDKFAWPPVDVTNPGRPYLDRLVLKIIPDSTAQVNALKAGEVDIAYVTFADAISELENDPNVTLLDIPSNGLYYLAFNLQKPPLDQLKVRQALSHAINKAEIV
;
A
#
# COMPACT_ATOMS: atom_id res chain seq x y z
N MET A 1 -69.58 -54.00 -26.72
CA MET A 1 -70.18 -52.66 -26.87
C MET A 1 -69.29 -51.86 -27.82
N TYR A 2 -69.85 -51.33 -28.91
CA TYR A 2 -69.19 -50.46 -29.92
C TYR A 2 -69.09 -49.00 -29.39
N PRO A 3 -68.33 -48.04 -29.99
CA PRO A 3 -67.16 -48.18 -30.88
C PRO A 3 -66.01 -47.13 -30.74
N HIS A 4 -64.96 -47.37 -31.53
CA HIS A 4 -63.99 -46.47 -32.22
C HIS A 4 -64.51 -45.07 -32.71
N PRO A 5 -63.64 -44.06 -33.01
CA PRO A 5 -62.51 -44.04 -33.99
C PRO A 5 -61.13 -43.73 -33.38
N LEU A 6 -59.96 -44.15 -33.92
CA LEU A 6 -59.39 -44.21 -35.29
C LEU A 6 -58.76 -42.91 -35.84
N LEU A 7 -57.43 -42.93 -35.84
CA LEU A 7 -56.54 -42.72 -37.01
C LEU A 7 -56.32 -41.31 -37.62
N ARG A 8 -55.16 -40.72 -37.27
CA ARG A 8 -54.19 -39.92 -38.08
C ARG A 8 -53.10 -39.48 -37.08
N SER A 9 -51.79 -39.68 -37.25
CA SER A 9 -50.94 -40.14 -38.37
C SER A 9 -49.64 -40.71 -37.73
N ILE A 10 -49.03 -41.82 -38.21
CA ILE A 10 -47.86 -41.85 -39.14
C ILE A 10 -46.70 -40.95 -38.65
N LEU A 11 -45.41 -41.30 -38.55
CA LEU A 11 -44.57 -42.53 -38.55
C LEU A 11 -43.17 -42.01 -38.05
N PHE A 12 -42.20 -42.77 -37.53
CA PHE A 12 -42.06 -44.18 -37.17
C PHE A 12 -40.98 -44.27 -36.07
N VAL A 13 -41.09 -45.20 -35.11
CA VAL A 13 -39.98 -45.59 -34.23
C VAL A 13 -39.92 -47.11 -34.22
N ILE A 14 -38.76 -47.64 -34.64
CA ILE A 14 -38.13 -48.92 -34.29
C ILE A 14 -37.13 -49.24 -35.42
N LEU A 15 -35.83 -49.18 -35.08
CA LEU A 15 -34.87 -50.14 -35.60
C LEU A 15 -33.81 -50.39 -34.52
N LEU A 16 -34.09 -51.37 -33.68
CA LEU A 16 -33.23 -51.79 -32.59
C LEU A 16 -32.92 -53.26 -32.78
N THR A 17 -31.81 -53.58 -33.46
CA THR A 17 -31.14 -54.90 -33.38
C THR A 17 -29.75 -54.86 -34.01
N SER A 18 -28.79 -55.51 -33.36
CA SER A 18 -27.43 -55.88 -33.83
C SER A 18 -26.52 -54.73 -34.30
N LEU A 19 -25.28 -54.61 -33.83
CA LEU A 19 -24.32 -55.69 -33.66
C LEU A 19 -23.27 -55.33 -32.60
N ALA A 20 -22.90 -56.28 -31.74
CA ALA A 20 -21.75 -56.12 -30.85
C ALA A 20 -20.47 -56.56 -31.58
N LEU A 21 -19.51 -55.65 -31.76
CA LEU A 21 -18.11 -56.00 -32.04
C LEU A 21 -17.19 -55.31 -31.03
N ALA A 22 -16.12 -56.01 -30.67
CA ALA A 22 -15.22 -55.61 -29.60
C ALA A 22 -14.42 -54.33 -29.91
N GLY A 23 -14.23 -53.50 -28.89
CA GLY A 23 -13.37 -52.33 -28.93
C GLY A 23 -12.85 -52.02 -27.54
N CYS A 24 -11.80 -52.74 -27.10
CA CYS A 24 -11.04 -52.35 -25.92
C CYS A 24 -10.25 -51.07 -26.24
N SER A 25 -10.81 -49.91 -25.96
CA SER A 25 -10.05 -48.66 -25.82
C SER A 25 -9.76 -48.42 -24.35
N ALA A 26 -8.48 -48.34 -24.00
CA ALA A 26 -8.08 -47.82 -22.70
C ALA A 26 -8.51 -46.34 -22.61
N PRO A 27 -8.97 -45.86 -21.44
CA PRO A 27 -9.26 -44.45 -21.28
C PRO A 27 -7.98 -43.64 -21.53
N ALA A 28 -8.06 -42.62 -22.38
CA ALA A 28 -6.95 -41.73 -22.64
C ALA A 28 -6.50 -41.10 -21.30
N PRO A 29 -5.18 -40.96 -21.05
CA PRO A 29 -4.71 -40.32 -19.83
C PRO A 29 -5.24 -38.90 -19.76
N ALA A 30 -5.81 -38.53 -18.62
CA ALA A 30 -6.31 -37.18 -18.39
C ALA A 30 -5.17 -36.19 -18.58
N VAL A 31 -5.31 -35.29 -19.57
CA VAL A 31 -4.37 -34.18 -19.77
C VAL A 31 -4.49 -33.28 -18.56
N GLN A 32 -3.52 -33.37 -17.64
CA GLN A 32 -3.38 -32.38 -16.59
C GLN A 32 -3.06 -31.04 -17.26
N PRO A 33 -3.76 -29.95 -16.92
CA PRO A 33 -3.37 -28.63 -17.40
C PRO A 33 -1.95 -28.35 -16.92
N GLN A 34 -1.03 -28.09 -17.84
CA GLN A 34 0.30 -27.62 -17.46
C GLN A 34 0.14 -26.35 -16.61
N PRO A 35 0.90 -26.19 -15.52
CA PRO A 35 0.89 -24.94 -14.77
C PRO A 35 1.35 -23.82 -15.71
N THR A 36 0.43 -22.91 -16.03
CA THR A 36 0.74 -21.68 -16.76
C THR A 36 1.82 -20.96 -15.98
N GLN A 37 3.04 -20.86 -16.54
CA GLN A 37 4.08 -20.06 -15.92
C GLN A 37 3.58 -18.62 -15.86
N ALA A 38 3.36 -18.13 -14.64
CA ALA A 38 3.08 -16.73 -14.42
C ALA A 38 4.29 -15.93 -14.89
N VAL A 39 4.16 -15.24 -16.03
CA VAL A 39 5.15 -14.28 -16.49
C VAL A 39 5.18 -13.18 -15.43
N ALA A 40 6.26 -13.14 -14.65
CA ALA A 40 6.47 -12.04 -13.71
C ALA A 40 6.49 -10.73 -14.50
N PRO A 41 5.81 -9.66 -14.03
CA PRO A 41 5.88 -8.38 -14.71
C PRO A 41 7.33 -7.92 -14.73
N THR A 42 7.89 -7.75 -15.92
CA THR A 42 9.20 -7.12 -16.08
C THR A 42 9.09 -5.69 -15.61
N ALA A 43 9.50 -5.43 -14.36
CA ALA A 43 9.67 -4.06 -13.88
C ALA A 43 10.71 -3.39 -14.78
N THR A 44 10.27 -2.44 -15.60
CA THR A 44 11.15 -1.63 -16.44
C THR A 44 12.05 -0.82 -15.52
N ALA A 45 13.27 -1.30 -15.28
CA ALA A 45 14.24 -0.60 -14.47
C ALA A 45 14.48 0.78 -15.09
N LEU A 46 14.21 1.84 -14.33
CA LEU A 46 14.52 3.21 -14.76
C LEU A 46 16.00 3.26 -15.15
N PRO A 47 16.34 3.86 -16.32
CA PRO A 47 17.74 4.06 -16.67
C PRO A 47 18.42 4.86 -15.55
N PRO A 48 19.68 4.55 -15.19
CA PRO A 48 20.33 5.19 -14.07
C PRO A 48 20.45 6.70 -14.31
N THR A 49 19.66 7.49 -13.59
CA THR A 49 19.69 8.95 -13.67
C THR A 49 21.10 9.41 -13.29
N PRO A 50 21.84 10.11 -14.18
CA PRO A 50 23.14 10.65 -13.82
C PRO A 50 22.98 11.64 -12.65
N ALA A 51 23.90 11.61 -11.70
CA ALA A 51 23.88 12.51 -10.56
C ALA A 51 23.82 13.98 -11.07
N PRO A 52 22.94 14.83 -10.52
CA PRO A 52 22.71 16.17 -11.04
C PRO A 52 23.99 17.01 -10.96
N THR A 53 24.34 17.66 -12.08
CA THR A 53 25.43 18.64 -12.11
C THR A 53 25.13 19.75 -11.12
N PRO A 54 26.06 20.11 -10.20
CA PRO A 54 25.80 21.10 -9.16
C PRO A 54 25.43 22.46 -9.78
N THR A 55 24.16 22.82 -9.63
CA THR A 55 23.59 24.08 -10.08
C THR A 55 23.49 25.02 -8.87
N THR A 56 23.69 26.32 -9.04
CA THR A 56 23.66 27.32 -7.96
C THR A 56 22.25 27.68 -7.47
N ALA A 57 21.20 27.15 -8.11
CA ALA A 57 19.82 27.28 -7.68
C ALA A 57 19.43 26.07 -6.80
N PRO A 58 18.60 26.25 -5.75
CA PRO A 58 18.19 25.17 -4.87
C PRO A 58 17.38 24.11 -5.63
N MET A 59 17.64 22.84 -5.34
CA MET A 59 16.90 21.72 -5.91
C MET A 59 15.53 21.60 -5.22
N VAL A 60 14.50 22.09 -5.88
CA VAL A 60 13.11 22.01 -5.44
C VAL A 60 12.37 20.96 -6.28
N LEU A 61 11.61 20.08 -5.63
CA LEU A 61 10.62 19.22 -6.28
C LEU A 61 9.23 19.62 -5.80
N THR A 62 8.28 19.73 -6.73
CA THR A 62 6.89 20.11 -6.46
C THR A 62 5.96 18.99 -6.88
N MET A 63 5.21 18.42 -5.94
CA MET A 63 4.24 17.36 -6.18
C MET A 63 2.82 17.87 -5.94
N ALA A 64 1.88 17.53 -6.82
CA ALA A 64 0.47 17.77 -6.62
C ALA A 64 -0.16 16.77 -5.64
N LEU A 65 -0.99 17.28 -4.71
CA LEU A 65 -1.83 16.48 -3.82
C LEU A 65 -3.31 16.73 -4.09
N SER A 66 -4.11 15.67 -4.15
CA SER A 66 -5.56 15.74 -4.34
C SER A 66 -6.34 16.21 -3.12
N SER A 67 -5.73 16.25 -1.93
CA SER A 67 -6.37 16.76 -0.71
C SER A 67 -5.34 17.18 0.33
N GLU A 68 -5.71 18.16 1.15
CA GLU A 68 -5.01 18.46 2.39
C GLU A 68 -5.13 17.29 3.39
N PRO A 69 -4.02 16.80 3.99
CA PRO A 69 -4.08 15.80 5.05
C PRO A 69 -4.74 16.41 6.30
N LYS A 70 -5.58 15.66 7.02
CA LYS A 70 -6.17 16.15 8.29
C LYS A 70 -5.21 15.95 9.46
N THR A 71 -4.33 14.97 9.33
CA THR A 71 -3.29 14.64 10.29
C THR A 71 -2.13 13.93 9.60
N LEU A 72 -0.92 14.18 10.08
CA LEU A 72 0.30 13.44 9.73
C LEU A 72 0.74 12.52 10.88
N ASP A 73 -0.12 12.23 11.86
CA ASP A 73 0.10 11.21 12.89
C ASP A 73 -0.15 9.80 12.30
N PRO A 74 0.87 8.92 12.23
CA PRO A 74 0.73 7.57 11.66
C PRO A 74 -0.40 6.73 12.26
N GLN A 75 -0.75 6.97 13.52
CA GLN A 75 -1.75 6.18 14.25
C GLN A 75 -3.15 6.81 14.19
N LEU A 76 -3.32 7.93 13.47
CA LEU A 76 -4.61 8.60 13.27
C LEU A 76 -4.92 8.92 11.80
N ALA A 77 -3.93 8.83 10.90
CA ALA A 77 -4.13 8.88 9.46
C ALA A 77 -5.13 7.81 9.01
N SER A 78 -6.02 8.17 8.08
CA SER A 78 -7.16 7.32 7.67
C SER A 78 -7.50 7.38 6.18
N SER A 79 -6.78 8.20 5.41
CA SER A 79 -6.92 8.30 3.96
C SER A 79 -5.61 7.92 3.24
N SER A 80 -5.73 7.47 1.99
CA SER A 80 -4.57 7.14 1.16
C SER A 80 -3.63 8.33 0.95
N ALA A 81 -4.18 9.56 0.88
CA ALA A 81 -3.42 10.80 0.71
C ALA A 81 -2.64 11.20 1.98
N GLU A 82 -3.12 10.87 3.18
CA GLU A 82 -2.32 11.02 4.41
C GLU A 82 -1.23 9.94 4.45
N THR A 83 -1.60 8.69 4.14
CA THR A 83 -0.73 7.51 4.27
C THR A 83 0.47 7.55 3.32
N SER A 84 0.31 8.09 2.10
CA SER A 84 1.42 8.27 1.16
C SER A 84 2.46 9.29 1.62
N LEU A 85 2.09 10.23 2.50
CA LEU A 85 3.00 11.25 3.05
C LEU A 85 3.75 10.76 4.29
N LEU A 86 3.23 9.78 5.03
CA LEU A 86 3.84 9.32 6.28
C LEU A 86 5.30 8.87 6.10
N ALA A 87 5.62 8.19 5.00
CA ALA A 87 6.97 7.72 4.69
C ALA A 87 8.00 8.85 4.43
N LEU A 88 7.55 10.10 4.26
CA LEU A 88 8.45 11.26 4.19
C LEU A 88 8.97 11.65 5.58
N PHE A 89 8.19 11.36 6.63
CA PHE A 89 8.44 11.81 8.01
C PHE A 89 8.83 10.68 8.97
N PHE A 90 8.37 9.45 8.73
CA PHE A 90 8.52 8.31 9.65
C PHE A 90 9.06 7.08 8.93
N ASP A 91 10.01 6.39 9.56
CA ASP A 91 10.44 5.05 9.15
C ASP A 91 9.80 3.97 10.04
N THR A 92 9.63 2.78 9.48
CA THR A 92 9.17 1.56 10.16
C THR A 92 10.33 0.69 10.63
N LEU A 93 10.07 -0.31 11.49
CA LEU A 93 11.09 -1.30 11.89
C LEU A 93 11.63 -2.07 10.68
N VAL A 94 10.75 -2.48 9.76
CA VAL A 94 11.09 -3.23 8.55
C VAL A 94 10.52 -2.55 7.32
N TYR A 95 11.24 -2.66 6.20
CA TYR A 95 10.80 -2.20 4.90
C TYR A 95 10.19 -3.37 4.12
N ARG A 96 9.13 -3.13 3.35
CA ARG A 96 8.55 -4.08 2.40
C ARG A 96 8.88 -3.63 0.98
N THR A 97 9.66 -4.42 0.26
CA THR A 97 10.06 -4.16 -1.13
C THR A 97 8.90 -4.39 -2.10
N LEU A 98 9.08 -3.93 -3.35
CA LEU A 98 8.10 -4.10 -4.43
C LEU A 98 7.82 -5.59 -4.78
N ASP A 99 8.78 -6.48 -4.59
CA ASP A 99 8.63 -7.95 -4.71
C ASP A 99 8.08 -8.61 -3.42
N ASN A 100 7.51 -7.80 -2.53
CA ASN A 100 6.85 -8.20 -1.28
C ASN A 100 7.75 -8.93 -0.27
N GLN A 101 9.06 -8.67 -0.30
CA GLN A 101 10.01 -9.18 0.68
C GLN A 101 10.18 -8.19 1.84
N TYR A 102 10.35 -8.71 3.05
CA TYR A 102 10.68 -7.88 4.20
C TYR A 102 12.20 -7.72 4.31
N LYS A 103 12.65 -6.48 4.52
CA LYS A 103 14.05 -6.09 4.61
C LYS A 103 14.30 -5.19 5.83
N PRO A 104 15.55 -5.07 6.31
CA PRO A 104 15.92 -4.14 7.36
C PRO A 104 15.56 -2.68 7.05
N LEU A 105 14.97 -1.96 8.01
CA LEU A 105 14.86 -0.51 8.01
C LEU A 105 15.38 0.03 9.34
N LEU A 106 14.54 0.45 10.30
CA LEU A 106 15.03 0.87 11.62
C LEU A 106 15.56 -0.30 12.46
N ALA A 107 15.07 -1.52 12.24
CA ALA A 107 15.71 -2.74 12.69
C ALA A 107 16.76 -3.19 11.64
N LYS A 108 17.96 -3.56 12.10
CA LYS A 108 19.04 -4.13 11.26
C LYS A 108 18.82 -5.62 10.97
N ASP A 109 18.21 -6.33 11.91
CA ASP A 109 17.80 -7.74 11.78
C ASP A 109 16.70 -8.09 12.80
N TRP A 110 16.10 -9.27 12.66
CA TRP A 110 15.13 -9.82 13.61
C TRP A 110 15.10 -11.35 13.58
N THR A 111 14.60 -11.94 14.67
CA THR A 111 14.36 -13.38 14.81
C THR A 111 12.96 -13.65 15.35
N PHE A 112 12.36 -14.77 14.95
CA PHE A 112 11.14 -15.31 15.55
C PHE A 112 11.52 -16.55 16.39
N SER A 113 10.79 -16.80 17.48
CA SER A 113 10.90 -18.07 18.22
C SER A 113 10.31 -19.24 17.41
N ASP A 114 10.75 -20.46 17.69
CA ASP A 114 10.31 -21.68 16.99
C ASP A 114 8.79 -21.92 17.08
N ASP A 115 8.14 -21.43 18.15
CA ASP A 115 6.69 -21.48 18.36
C ASP A 115 5.93 -20.29 17.73
N GLY A 116 6.65 -19.30 17.20
CA GLY A 116 6.09 -18.07 16.64
C GLY A 116 5.45 -17.12 17.65
N LEU A 117 5.63 -17.34 18.97
CA LEU A 117 5.03 -16.54 20.04
C LEU A 117 5.87 -15.33 20.46
N SER A 118 7.11 -15.20 20.00
CA SER A 118 7.89 -13.98 20.17
C SER A 118 8.68 -13.60 18.91
N ALA A 119 8.96 -12.30 18.77
CA ALA A 119 9.79 -11.75 17.72
C ALA A 119 10.73 -10.67 18.29
N THR A 120 12.03 -10.88 18.16
CA THR A 120 13.08 -9.98 18.67
C THR A 120 13.70 -9.20 17.52
N PHE A 121 13.79 -7.88 17.66
CA PHE A 121 14.34 -6.95 16.66
C PHE A 121 15.54 -6.24 17.27
N HIS A 122 16.64 -6.21 16.51
CA HIS A 122 17.81 -5.42 16.85
C HIS A 122 17.77 -4.12 16.03
N LEU A 123 17.83 -2.97 16.70
CA LEU A 123 17.74 -1.64 16.12
C LEU A 123 19.09 -1.21 15.51
N ARG A 124 19.03 -0.27 14.56
CA ARG A 124 20.22 0.44 14.08
C ARG A 124 20.75 1.40 15.13
N GLU A 125 22.07 1.44 15.25
CA GLU A 125 22.79 2.45 16.02
C GLU A 125 22.81 3.80 15.29
N GLY A 126 22.85 4.89 16.04
CA GLY A 126 23.05 6.25 15.50
C GLY A 126 21.84 6.89 14.80
N VAL A 127 20.70 6.20 14.71
CA VAL A 127 19.45 6.79 14.20
C VAL A 127 18.94 7.84 15.20
N VAL A 128 18.48 8.97 14.68
CA VAL A 128 17.92 10.08 15.46
C VAL A 128 16.61 10.58 14.87
N PHE A 129 15.72 11.05 15.74
CA PHE A 129 14.51 11.75 15.34
C PHE A 129 14.82 13.18 14.86
N HIS A 130 13.86 13.80 14.18
CA HIS A 130 13.97 15.19 13.70
C HIS A 130 14.21 16.22 14.81
N ASP A 131 13.76 15.94 16.04
CA ASP A 131 14.04 16.77 17.23
C ASP A 131 15.46 16.57 17.82
N GLY A 132 16.23 15.63 17.26
CA GLY A 132 17.59 15.31 17.69
C GLY A 132 17.70 14.27 18.80
N THR A 133 16.60 13.75 19.34
CA THR A 133 16.61 12.63 20.29
C THR A 133 17.00 11.32 19.59
N PRO A 134 17.66 10.37 20.27
CA PRO A 134 18.03 9.09 19.67
C PRO A 134 16.81 8.17 19.50
N LEU A 135 16.81 7.38 18.42
CA LEU A 135 15.97 6.18 18.33
C LEU A 135 16.52 5.13 19.30
N ASN A 136 15.64 4.56 20.12
CA ASN A 136 15.94 3.45 21.01
C ASN A 136 14.72 2.53 21.21
N ALA A 137 14.89 1.45 21.95
CA ALA A 137 13.83 0.50 22.26
C ALA A 137 12.66 1.13 23.04
N ASP A 138 12.90 2.16 23.88
CA ASP A 138 11.81 2.89 24.55
C ASP A 138 10.88 3.59 23.56
N ALA A 139 11.42 4.19 22.48
CA ALA A 139 10.61 4.82 21.46
C ALA A 139 9.75 3.81 20.67
N VAL A 140 10.27 2.60 20.46
CA VAL A 140 9.50 1.49 19.86
C VAL A 140 8.40 1.02 20.81
N VAL A 141 8.73 0.73 22.07
CA VAL A 141 7.77 0.34 23.11
C VAL A 141 6.68 1.40 23.25
N PHE A 142 7.05 2.68 23.34
CA PHE A 142 6.12 3.81 23.39
C PHE A 142 5.20 3.84 22.17
N THR A 143 5.74 3.71 20.96
CA THR A 143 4.96 3.74 19.71
C THR A 143 3.86 2.69 19.73
N PHE A 144 4.21 1.42 19.99
CA PHE A 144 3.24 0.33 19.95
C PHE A 144 2.31 0.30 21.18
N GLN A 145 2.75 0.78 22.36
CA GLN A 145 1.86 0.99 23.50
C GLN A 145 0.90 2.18 23.31
N ARG A 146 1.31 3.23 22.60
CA ARG A 146 0.40 4.31 22.18
C ARG A 146 -0.62 3.78 21.19
N PHE A 147 -0.22 2.86 20.32
CA PHE A 147 -1.10 2.21 19.37
C PHE A 147 -2.30 1.55 20.06
N THR A 148 -2.10 0.77 21.14
CA THR A 148 -3.22 0.12 21.86
C THR A 148 -4.16 1.11 22.57
N LYS A 149 -3.70 2.32 22.92
CA LYS A 149 -4.48 3.36 23.61
C LYS A 149 -5.21 4.33 22.67
N VAL A 150 -4.58 4.67 21.54
CA VAL A 150 -5.01 5.72 20.59
C VAL A 150 -5.32 5.11 19.23
N GLY A 151 -4.35 4.42 18.63
CA GLY A 151 -4.49 3.77 17.32
C GLY A 151 -5.64 2.76 17.27
N SER A 152 -5.88 2.01 18.34
CA SER A 152 -6.97 1.03 18.49
C SER A 152 -8.37 1.58 18.22
N LYS A 153 -8.55 2.90 18.30
CA LYS A 153 -9.84 3.58 18.07
C LYS A 153 -10.08 3.97 16.61
N ARG A 154 -9.03 4.10 15.78
CA ARG A 154 -9.12 4.74 14.44
C ARG A 154 -8.15 4.22 13.38
N SER A 155 -6.99 3.70 13.76
CA SER A 155 -5.94 3.32 12.81
C SER A 155 -6.26 1.98 12.12
N PRO A 156 -6.00 1.85 10.81
CA PRO A 156 -6.20 0.59 10.08
C PRO A 156 -5.45 -0.62 10.67
N LEU A 157 -4.26 -0.42 11.25
CA LEU A 157 -3.45 -1.51 11.83
C LEU A 157 -4.00 -2.07 13.16
N ALA A 158 -5.06 -1.51 13.75
CA ALA A 158 -5.58 -1.94 15.04
C ALA A 158 -5.94 -3.44 15.10
N GLY A 159 -6.50 -3.99 14.03
CA GLY A 159 -6.81 -5.41 13.94
C GLY A 159 -5.59 -6.30 13.72
N GLU A 160 -4.52 -5.80 13.08
CA GLU A 160 -3.30 -6.57 12.81
C GLU A 160 -2.36 -6.64 14.03
N LEU A 161 -2.44 -5.66 14.95
CA LEU A 161 -1.58 -5.56 16.14
C LEU A 161 -2.26 -6.07 17.44
N GLN A 162 -3.51 -6.54 17.36
CA GLN A 162 -4.32 -6.91 18.54
C GLN A 162 -3.79 -8.13 19.32
N ASN A 163 -2.95 -8.97 18.71
CA ASN A 163 -2.38 -10.16 19.34
C ASN A 163 -1.04 -9.91 20.05
N ILE A 164 -0.52 -8.68 20.06
CA ILE A 164 0.63 -8.31 20.88
C ILE A 164 0.21 -8.36 22.36
N ALA A 165 0.77 -9.30 23.12
CA ALA A 165 0.52 -9.49 24.54
C ALA A 165 1.35 -8.50 25.38
N SER A 166 2.63 -8.37 25.06
CA SER A 166 3.57 -7.46 25.71
C SER A 166 4.70 -7.09 24.75
N ILE A 167 5.44 -6.04 25.13
CA ILE A 167 6.64 -5.58 24.42
C ILE A 167 7.68 -5.31 25.49
N GLU A 168 8.80 -5.99 25.39
CA GLU A 168 9.92 -5.92 26.32
C GLU A 168 11.12 -5.31 25.62
N LYS A 169 11.85 -4.44 26.32
CA LYS A 169 13.20 -4.05 25.89
C LYS A 169 14.21 -4.86 26.70
N ALA A 170 15.15 -5.52 26.02
CA ALA A 170 16.26 -6.19 26.69
C ALA A 170 17.38 -5.18 26.99
N ASP A 171 17.58 -4.22 26.09
CA ASP A 171 18.51 -3.10 26.18
C ASP A 171 17.99 -1.92 25.32
N ASP A 172 18.78 -0.87 25.13
CA ASP A 172 18.38 0.33 24.37
C ASP A 172 18.21 0.09 22.86
N LEU A 173 18.69 -1.03 22.32
CA LEU A 173 18.66 -1.37 20.90
C LEU A 173 18.02 -2.74 20.61
N THR A 174 17.52 -3.45 21.62
CA THR A 174 16.90 -4.77 21.46
C THR A 174 15.48 -4.77 22.03
N VAL A 175 14.50 -5.04 21.16
CA VAL A 175 13.06 -5.07 21.52
C VAL A 175 12.43 -6.40 21.11
N THR A 176 11.73 -7.03 22.04
CA THR A 176 11.01 -8.30 21.84
C THR A 176 9.51 -8.07 21.97
N PHE A 177 8.78 -8.42 20.92
CA PHE A 177 7.32 -8.50 20.93
C PHE A 177 6.91 -9.91 21.33
N HIS A 178 5.98 -10.02 22.26
CA HIS A 178 5.36 -11.29 22.65
C HIS A 178 3.91 -11.33 22.17
N PHE A 179 3.47 -12.47 21.66
CA PHE A 179 2.14 -12.63 21.06
C PHE A 179 1.26 -13.60 21.86
N THR A 180 -0.05 -13.36 21.85
CA THR A 180 -1.06 -14.29 22.42
C THR A 180 -1.29 -15.53 21.53
N SER A 181 -0.86 -15.47 20.27
CA SER A 181 -0.90 -16.56 19.28
C SER A 181 0.10 -16.28 18.15
N PRO A 182 0.54 -17.31 17.39
CA PRO A 182 1.57 -17.13 16.36
C PRO A 182 1.18 -16.11 15.29
N SER A 183 2.03 -15.09 15.09
CA SER A 183 1.68 -13.88 14.34
C SER A 183 2.29 -13.83 12.94
N ALA A 184 1.78 -14.67 12.02
CA ALA A 184 2.30 -14.78 10.65
C ALA A 184 2.20 -13.48 9.83
N THR A 185 1.28 -12.57 10.18
CA THR A 185 1.10 -11.27 9.53
C THR A 185 1.90 -10.14 10.16
N PHE A 186 2.67 -10.39 11.23
CA PHE A 186 3.31 -9.33 12.01
C PHE A 186 4.21 -8.43 11.18
N LEU A 187 5.10 -8.99 10.36
CA LEU A 187 5.99 -8.22 9.47
C LEU A 187 5.21 -7.34 8.48
N ASN A 188 4.05 -7.81 7.98
CA ASN A 188 3.18 -6.97 7.15
C ASN A 188 2.73 -5.75 7.95
N ALA A 189 2.17 -5.97 9.13
CA ALA A 189 1.63 -4.92 9.99
C ALA A 189 2.70 -3.85 10.30
N ILE A 190 3.88 -4.27 10.78
CA ILE A 190 4.96 -3.36 11.15
C ILE A 190 5.74 -2.77 9.96
N SER A 191 5.46 -3.20 8.72
CA SER A 191 6.00 -2.58 7.49
C SER A 191 5.12 -1.46 6.93
N GLN A 192 3.86 -1.35 7.37
CA GLN A 192 2.95 -0.32 6.86
C GLN A 192 3.27 1.06 7.47
N PRO A 193 3.07 2.18 6.74
CA PRO A 193 3.42 3.51 7.24
C PRO A 193 2.76 3.91 8.56
N TYR A 194 1.59 3.34 8.89
CA TYR A 194 0.91 3.54 10.17
C TYR A 194 1.70 3.03 11.39
N ALA A 195 2.68 2.15 11.18
CA ALA A 195 3.60 1.63 12.21
C ALA A 195 4.91 2.43 12.32
N GLY A 196 5.01 3.60 11.67
CA GLY A 196 6.17 4.47 11.77
C GLY A 196 6.51 4.84 13.22
N ILE A 197 7.80 4.78 13.58
CA ILE A 197 8.23 5.00 14.97
C ILE A 197 8.17 6.49 15.31
N LEU A 198 7.56 6.79 16.46
CA LEU A 198 7.28 8.14 16.93
C LEU A 198 8.33 8.58 17.95
N SER A 199 8.76 9.86 17.92
CA SER A 199 9.48 10.46 19.04
C SER A 199 8.55 10.57 20.26
N PRO A 200 8.84 9.92 21.40
CA PRO A 200 8.03 10.05 22.61
C PRO A 200 8.00 11.52 23.08
N THR A 201 9.16 12.18 23.07
CA THR A 201 9.32 13.59 23.46
C THR A 201 8.44 14.51 22.63
N ALA A 202 8.35 14.30 21.32
CA ALA A 202 7.51 15.12 20.45
C ALA A 202 6.02 14.86 20.65
N VAL A 203 5.61 13.58 20.78
CA VAL A 203 4.20 13.21 21.04
C VAL A 203 3.73 13.76 22.40
N GLU A 204 4.54 13.65 23.45
CA GLU A 204 4.21 14.19 24.77
C GLU A 204 4.14 15.71 24.78
N LYS A 205 5.06 16.39 24.07
CA LYS A 205 5.09 17.85 23.96
C LYS A 205 3.92 18.42 23.14
N ALA A 206 3.53 17.77 22.05
CA ALA A 206 2.51 18.26 21.12
C ALA A 206 1.09 17.76 21.44
N GLY A 207 0.96 16.61 22.12
CA GLY A 207 -0.33 16.01 22.44
C GLY A 207 -1.18 15.75 21.19
N GLU A 208 -2.41 16.27 21.19
CA GLU A 208 -3.33 16.16 20.05
C GLU A 208 -2.83 16.91 18.79
N ALA A 209 -1.96 17.90 18.95
CA ALA A 209 -1.37 18.66 17.83
C ALA A 209 -0.18 17.95 17.17
N PHE A 210 0.22 16.75 17.62
CA PHE A 210 1.33 16.00 17.03
C PHE A 210 1.17 15.77 15.53
N GLY A 211 -0.06 15.52 15.06
CA GLY A 211 -0.37 15.36 13.63
C GLY A 211 -0.17 16.62 12.77
N GLN A 212 0.03 17.79 13.37
CA GLN A 212 0.35 19.05 12.70
C GLN A 212 1.85 19.40 12.81
N HIS A 213 2.59 18.66 13.65
CA HIS A 213 4.02 18.80 13.89
C HIS A 213 4.68 17.41 13.91
N PRO A 214 4.62 16.65 12.80
CA PRO A 214 5.14 15.28 12.76
C PRO A 214 6.65 15.27 13.00
N ILE A 215 7.09 14.49 13.99
CA ILE A 215 8.49 14.23 14.31
C ILE A 215 8.70 12.72 14.30
N GLY A 216 9.45 12.27 13.29
CA GLY A 216 9.88 10.89 13.11
C GLY A 216 11.37 10.83 12.79
N THR A 217 11.79 9.76 12.11
CA THR A 217 13.16 9.53 11.66
C THR A 217 13.34 9.71 10.15
N GLY A 218 12.25 9.98 9.42
CA GLY A 218 12.23 9.92 7.96
C GLY A 218 13.07 10.99 7.26
N PRO A 219 13.19 10.90 5.92
CA PRO A 219 14.09 11.73 5.13
C PRO A 219 13.76 13.23 5.11
N PHE A 220 12.54 13.64 5.47
CA PHE A 220 12.10 15.04 5.45
C PHE A 220 11.46 15.50 6.76
N THR A 221 11.59 16.80 7.02
CA THR A 221 10.94 17.52 8.12
C THR A 221 9.88 18.48 7.57
N LEU A 222 8.78 18.68 8.29
CA LEU A 222 7.79 19.71 7.94
C LEU A 222 8.33 21.09 8.32
N ALA A 223 8.49 21.97 7.33
CA ALA A 223 8.99 23.32 7.55
C ALA A 223 7.87 24.39 7.54
N GLU A 224 6.82 24.20 6.74
CA GLU A 224 5.66 25.09 6.68
C GLU A 224 4.42 24.32 6.26
N TRP A 225 3.26 24.70 6.80
CA TRP A 225 1.94 24.22 6.37
C TRP A 225 1.06 25.42 6.05
N ASN A 226 0.90 25.69 4.75
CA ASN A 226 0.05 26.75 4.23
C ASN A 226 -1.35 26.17 3.98
N ALA A 227 -2.25 26.35 4.94
CA ALA A 227 -3.55 25.70 4.97
C ALA A 227 -4.33 25.85 3.65
N GLY A 228 -4.82 24.74 3.10
CA GLY A 228 -5.51 24.66 1.80
C GLY A 228 -4.66 24.98 0.56
N GLN A 229 -3.35 25.24 0.70
CA GLN A 229 -2.46 25.63 -0.41
C GLN A 229 -1.28 24.68 -0.60
N SER A 230 -0.46 24.47 0.43
CA SER A 230 0.74 23.62 0.32
C SER A 230 1.32 23.18 1.66
N LEU A 231 2.07 22.08 1.64
CA LEU A 231 3.03 21.74 2.70
C LEU A 231 4.45 21.86 2.14
N VAL A 232 5.34 22.52 2.89
CA VAL A 232 6.75 22.68 2.51
C VAL A 232 7.62 21.84 3.43
N LEU A 233 8.37 20.93 2.82
CA LEU A 233 9.24 19.99 3.50
C LEU A 233 10.71 20.35 3.21
N ARG A 234 11.58 20.12 4.20
CA ARG A 234 13.05 20.26 4.08
C ARG A 234 13.73 18.93 4.33
N PRO A 235 14.84 18.61 3.63
CA PRO A 235 15.61 17.39 3.89
C PRO A 235 16.05 17.36 5.36
N PHE A 236 16.08 16.18 5.96
CA PHE A 236 16.69 15.98 7.27
C PHE A 236 18.19 15.74 7.11
N ASP A 237 19.02 16.72 7.44
CA ASP A 237 20.47 16.70 7.18
C ASP A 237 21.22 15.51 7.83
N LYS A 238 20.66 14.93 8.89
CA LYS A 238 21.23 13.77 9.59
C LYS A 238 20.79 12.42 9.04
N PHE A 239 19.87 12.38 8.06
CA PHE A 239 19.33 11.13 7.52
C PHE A 239 20.43 10.30 6.84
N ALA A 240 20.67 9.09 7.34
CA ALA A 240 21.73 8.19 6.88
C ALA A 240 21.34 6.69 6.95
N TRP A 241 20.03 6.41 7.00
CA TRP A 241 19.47 5.05 7.12
C TRP A 241 18.38 4.76 6.07
N PRO A 242 18.63 5.03 4.78
CA PRO A 242 17.66 4.74 3.73
C PRO A 242 17.32 3.23 3.67
N PRO A 243 16.13 2.87 3.10
CA PRO A 243 15.81 1.51 2.71
C PRO A 243 16.91 0.88 1.83
N VAL A 244 17.04 -0.45 1.90
CA VAL A 244 18.17 -1.19 1.31
C VAL A 244 18.26 -1.14 -0.22
N ASP A 245 17.19 -0.74 -0.90
CA ASP A 245 17.07 -0.59 -2.35
C ASP A 245 17.15 0.86 -2.83
N VAL A 246 17.30 1.83 -1.93
CA VAL A 246 17.52 3.24 -2.27
C VAL A 246 19.01 3.50 -2.50
N THR A 247 19.34 4.04 -3.68
CA THR A 247 20.73 4.25 -4.13
C THR A 247 21.44 5.45 -3.51
N ASN A 248 20.69 6.42 -2.95
CA ASN A 248 21.26 7.54 -2.20
C ASN A 248 21.50 7.10 -0.73
N PRO A 249 22.74 7.02 -0.24
CA PRO A 249 23.05 6.49 1.09
C PRO A 249 22.80 7.48 2.25
N GLY A 250 22.43 8.74 1.97
CA GLY A 250 22.33 9.80 2.98
C GLY A 250 21.18 10.78 2.75
N ARG A 251 21.36 12.04 3.18
CA ARG A 251 20.33 13.08 3.09
C ARG A 251 19.74 13.18 1.66
N PRO A 252 18.45 13.49 1.49
CA PRO A 252 17.89 13.74 0.16
C PRO A 252 18.67 14.80 -0.62
N TYR A 253 18.80 14.61 -1.94
CA TYR A 253 19.44 15.60 -2.81
C TYR A 253 18.64 16.91 -2.95
N LEU A 254 17.33 16.86 -2.68
CA LEU A 254 16.45 18.02 -2.71
C LEU A 254 16.71 18.95 -1.52
N ASP A 255 16.83 20.24 -1.79
CA ASP A 255 16.82 21.30 -0.78
C ASP A 255 15.40 21.58 -0.27
N ARG A 256 14.37 21.23 -1.06
CA ARG A 256 12.96 21.39 -0.71
C ARG A 256 12.06 20.42 -1.46
N LEU A 257 11.04 19.92 -0.76
CA LEU A 257 9.89 19.25 -1.37
C LEU A 257 8.64 20.09 -1.08
N VAL A 258 7.91 20.48 -2.12
CA VAL A 258 6.66 21.26 -2.02
C VAL A 258 5.50 20.37 -2.41
N LEU A 259 4.54 20.20 -1.52
CA LEU A 259 3.34 19.41 -1.73
C LEU A 259 2.18 20.39 -1.98
N LYS A 260 1.87 20.68 -3.24
CA LYS A 260 0.88 21.68 -3.67
C LYS A 260 -0.52 21.05 -3.72
N ILE A 261 -1.49 21.64 -3.01
CA ILE A 261 -2.84 21.08 -2.90
C ILE A 261 -3.66 21.52 -4.14
N ILE A 262 -4.01 20.56 -4.98
CA ILE A 262 -4.77 20.73 -6.23
C ILE A 262 -5.83 19.60 -6.29
N PRO A 263 -7.06 19.81 -5.77
CA PRO A 263 -8.03 18.72 -5.65
C PRO A 263 -8.59 18.20 -6.98
N ASP A 264 -8.65 19.04 -8.01
CA ASP A 264 -9.14 18.66 -9.34
C ASP A 264 -8.03 18.00 -10.17
N SER A 265 -8.29 16.78 -10.68
CA SER A 265 -7.29 16.00 -11.44
C SER A 265 -6.97 16.61 -12.80
N THR A 266 -7.91 17.31 -13.44
CA THR A 266 -7.65 18.02 -14.70
C THR A 266 -6.74 19.22 -14.46
N ALA A 267 -6.94 19.94 -13.36
CA ALA A 267 -6.06 21.01 -12.91
C ALA A 267 -4.65 20.50 -12.56
N GLN A 268 -4.51 19.28 -12.01
CA GLN A 268 -3.18 18.67 -11.79
C GLN A 268 -2.44 18.41 -13.11
N VAL A 269 -3.11 17.84 -14.11
CA VAL A 269 -2.53 17.59 -15.44
C VAL A 269 -2.13 18.89 -16.13
N ASN A 270 -3.00 19.92 -16.04
CA ASN A 270 -2.69 21.24 -16.58
C ASN A 270 -1.51 21.91 -15.85
N ALA A 271 -1.41 21.77 -14.53
CA ALA A 271 -0.29 22.27 -13.74
C ALA A 271 1.03 21.57 -14.09
N LEU A 272 1.01 20.25 -14.36
CA LEU A 272 2.17 19.49 -14.82
C LEU A 272 2.65 20.01 -16.17
N LYS A 273 1.74 20.12 -17.15
CA LYS A 273 2.04 20.64 -18.51
C LYS A 273 2.51 22.10 -18.52
N ALA A 274 2.09 22.89 -17.53
CA ALA A 274 2.55 24.27 -17.33
C ALA A 274 3.90 24.38 -16.59
N GLY A 275 4.46 23.28 -16.08
CA GLY A 275 5.66 23.30 -15.23
C GLY A 275 5.44 23.91 -13.84
N GLU A 276 4.18 23.97 -13.37
CA GLU A 276 3.84 24.42 -12.02
C GLU A 276 3.98 23.31 -10.95
N VAL A 277 4.02 22.05 -11.38
CA VAL A 277 4.35 20.87 -10.58
C VAL A 277 5.22 19.94 -11.41
N ASP A 278 6.12 19.21 -10.76
CA ASP A 278 7.01 18.22 -11.39
C ASP A 278 6.41 16.80 -11.36
N ILE A 279 5.50 16.54 -10.41
CA ILE A 279 4.81 15.25 -10.24
C ILE A 279 3.31 15.50 -10.03
N ALA A 280 2.48 14.79 -10.79
CA ALA A 280 1.03 14.72 -10.64
C ALA A 280 0.54 13.28 -10.75
N TYR A 281 -0.59 12.95 -10.11
CA TYR A 281 -1.19 11.61 -10.21
C TYR A 281 -2.32 11.62 -11.23
N VAL A 282 -2.15 10.89 -12.33
CA VAL A 282 -3.08 10.88 -13.48
C VAL A 282 -3.98 9.66 -13.41
N THR A 283 -5.30 9.86 -13.55
CA THR A 283 -6.31 8.81 -13.26
C THR A 283 -7.34 8.58 -14.37
N PHE A 284 -7.19 9.22 -15.54
CA PHE A 284 -8.20 9.17 -16.60
C PHE A 284 -7.54 9.05 -17.99
N ALA A 285 -8.15 8.21 -18.83
CA ALA A 285 -7.57 7.74 -20.09
C ALA A 285 -7.18 8.87 -21.05
N ASP A 286 -8.01 9.90 -21.19
CA ASP A 286 -7.74 11.02 -22.11
C ASP A 286 -6.43 11.75 -21.78
N ALA A 287 -6.16 12.02 -20.50
CA ALA A 287 -4.90 12.64 -20.09
C ALA A 287 -3.72 11.67 -20.16
N ILE A 288 -3.93 10.37 -19.94
CA ILE A 288 -2.88 9.37 -20.15
C ILE A 288 -2.47 9.36 -21.62
N SER A 289 -3.42 9.23 -22.55
CA SER A 289 -3.17 9.24 -23.99
C SER A 289 -2.56 10.55 -24.49
N GLU A 290 -2.90 11.70 -23.87
CA GLU A 290 -2.25 12.97 -24.17
C GLU A 290 -0.78 12.98 -23.70
N LEU A 291 -0.53 12.62 -22.44
CA LEU A 291 0.79 12.70 -21.81
C LEU A 291 1.78 11.63 -22.31
N GLU A 292 1.30 10.47 -22.78
CA GLU A 292 2.14 9.46 -23.47
C GLU A 292 2.87 10.02 -24.69
N ASN A 293 2.35 11.08 -25.30
CA ASN A 293 2.90 11.74 -26.48
C ASN A 293 3.66 13.03 -26.16
N ASP A 294 3.75 13.46 -24.89
CA ASP A 294 4.48 14.66 -24.48
C ASP A 294 5.96 14.31 -24.18
N PRO A 295 6.93 14.80 -24.98
CA PRO A 295 8.35 14.48 -24.78
C PRO A 295 8.96 15.06 -23.50
N ASN A 296 8.23 15.91 -22.76
CA ASN A 296 8.67 16.50 -21.50
C ASN A 296 8.16 15.74 -20.27
N VAL A 297 7.28 14.76 -20.45
CA VAL A 297 6.66 14.00 -19.35
C VAL A 297 7.06 12.53 -19.43
N THR A 298 7.44 11.95 -18.29
CA THR A 298 7.62 10.50 -18.16
C THR A 298 6.41 9.91 -17.46
N LEU A 299 5.58 9.15 -18.18
CA LEU A 299 4.50 8.39 -17.55
C LEU A 299 5.09 7.18 -16.81
N LEU A 300 4.76 7.05 -15.53
CA LEU A 300 5.16 5.91 -14.69
C LEU A 300 3.92 5.06 -14.40
N ASP A 301 3.70 4.01 -15.19
CA ASP A 301 2.70 2.99 -14.87
C ASP A 301 3.30 2.00 -13.84
N ILE A 302 2.63 1.86 -12.70
CA ILE A 302 3.08 1.07 -11.56
C ILE A 302 1.91 0.21 -11.08
N PRO A 303 2.04 -1.14 -11.09
CA PRO A 303 1.00 -2.03 -10.58
C PRO A 303 0.59 -1.69 -9.14
N SER A 304 -0.69 -1.34 -8.97
CA SER A 304 -1.27 -1.02 -7.66
C SER A 304 -1.91 -2.24 -7.02
N ASN A 305 -1.75 -2.38 -5.71
CA ASN A 305 -2.51 -3.34 -4.89
C ASN A 305 -3.95 -2.87 -4.59
N GLY A 306 -4.39 -1.76 -5.19
CA GLY A 306 -5.73 -1.21 -5.02
C GLY A 306 -6.82 -2.00 -5.75
N LEU A 307 -7.94 -2.25 -5.07
CA LEU A 307 -9.14 -2.85 -5.66
C LEU A 307 -10.22 -1.78 -5.81
N TYR A 308 -10.67 -1.53 -7.04
CA TYR A 308 -11.88 -0.74 -7.32
C TYR A 308 -13.09 -1.69 -7.35
N TYR A 309 -14.09 -1.42 -6.50
CA TYR A 309 -15.28 -2.26 -6.38
C TYR A 309 -16.51 -1.46 -5.95
N LEU A 310 -17.70 -1.96 -6.30
CA LEU A 310 -18.96 -1.48 -5.75
C LEU A 310 -19.29 -2.26 -4.48
N ALA A 311 -19.29 -1.57 -3.33
CA ALA A 311 -19.72 -2.14 -2.06
C ALA A 311 -21.26 -2.16 -1.95
N PHE A 312 -21.83 -3.30 -1.58
CA PHE A 312 -23.27 -3.42 -1.31
C PHE A 312 -23.54 -3.33 0.20
N ASN A 313 -24.36 -2.37 0.63
CA ASN A 313 -24.88 -2.35 1.99
C ASN A 313 -25.96 -3.43 2.15
N LEU A 314 -25.58 -4.56 2.73
CA LEU A 314 -26.45 -5.74 2.90
C LEU A 314 -27.59 -5.54 3.90
N GLN A 315 -27.61 -4.44 4.65
CA GLN A 315 -28.68 -4.09 5.60
C GLN A 315 -29.81 -3.27 4.94
N LYS A 316 -29.66 -2.85 3.67
CA LYS A 316 -30.59 -1.93 3.01
C LYS A 316 -31.27 -2.59 1.79
N PRO A 317 -32.59 -2.80 1.80
CA PRO A 317 -33.31 -3.30 0.63
C PRO A 317 -33.17 -2.37 -0.59
N PRO A 318 -33.10 -2.92 -1.82
CA PRO A 318 -33.15 -4.35 -2.18
C PRO A 318 -31.77 -5.04 -2.21
N LEU A 319 -30.71 -4.41 -1.69
CA LEU A 319 -29.33 -4.93 -1.73
C LEU A 319 -29.07 -6.04 -0.71
N ASP A 320 -29.99 -6.27 0.22
CA ASP A 320 -30.05 -7.43 1.12
C ASP A 320 -30.24 -8.75 0.35
N GLN A 321 -30.94 -8.72 -0.78
CA GLN A 321 -31.24 -9.88 -1.61
C GLN A 321 -30.04 -10.31 -2.48
N LEU A 322 -29.60 -11.57 -2.33
CA LEU A 322 -28.49 -12.14 -3.10
C LEU A 322 -28.70 -12.03 -4.62
N LYS A 323 -29.92 -12.35 -5.11
CA LYS A 323 -30.25 -12.29 -6.54
C LYS A 323 -30.11 -10.90 -7.15
N VAL A 324 -30.41 -9.85 -6.37
CA VAL A 324 -30.26 -8.45 -6.81
C VAL A 324 -28.78 -8.10 -6.96
N ARG A 325 -27.94 -8.48 -5.99
CA ARG A 325 -26.48 -8.27 -6.08
C ARG A 325 -25.85 -9.05 -7.23
N GLN A 326 -26.31 -10.28 -7.48
CA GLN A 326 -25.89 -11.08 -8.65
C GLN A 326 -26.28 -10.39 -9.97
N ALA A 327 -27.54 -9.96 -10.11
CA ALA A 327 -28.01 -9.24 -11.29
C ALA A 327 -27.20 -7.96 -11.55
N LEU A 328 -26.94 -7.16 -10.52
CA LEU A 328 -26.10 -5.95 -10.62
C LEU A 328 -24.65 -6.30 -11.03
N SER A 329 -24.06 -7.35 -10.45
CA SER A 329 -22.71 -7.80 -10.80
C SER A 329 -22.60 -8.28 -12.26
N HIS A 330 -23.63 -8.91 -12.80
CA HIS A 330 -23.69 -9.35 -14.20
C HIS A 330 -24.05 -8.22 -15.19
N ALA A 331 -24.70 -7.14 -14.73
CA ALA A 331 -25.08 -6.01 -15.56
C ALA A 331 -23.94 -5.02 -15.85
N ILE A 332 -22.84 -5.10 -15.10
CA ILE A 332 -21.70 -4.16 -15.23
C ILE A 332 -20.69 -4.71 -16.25
N ASN A 333 -20.57 -4.03 -17.38
CA ASN A 333 -19.51 -4.29 -18.35
C ASN A 333 -18.17 -3.73 -17.83
N LYS A 334 -17.36 -4.59 -17.22
CA LYS A 334 -16.07 -4.19 -16.65
C LYS A 334 -15.04 -3.78 -17.71
N ALA A 335 -15.10 -4.36 -18.90
CA ALA A 335 -14.15 -4.11 -20.00
C ALA A 335 -14.45 -2.82 -20.80
N GLU A 336 -15.48 -2.08 -20.42
CA GLU A 336 -15.83 -0.75 -20.95
C GLU A 336 -15.54 0.36 -19.90
N ILE A 337 -15.22 -0.04 -18.66
CA ILE A 337 -14.90 0.85 -17.54
C ILE A 337 -13.38 0.91 -17.29
N VAL A 338 -12.66 -0.15 -17.66
CA VAL A 338 -11.19 -0.32 -17.52
C VAL A 338 -10.55 -0.26 -18.89
#